data_AF-A0A7K3AAN5-F1
#
_entry.id   AF-A0A7K3AAN5-F1
#
_cell.length_a   1.000
_cell.length_b   1.000
_cell.length_c   1.000
_cell.angle_alpha   90.00
_cell.angle_beta   90.00
_cell.angle_gamma   90.00
#
_symmetry.space_group_name_H-M   'P 1'
#
loop_
_entity.id
_entity.type
_entity.pdbx_description
1 polymer ?
#
loop_
_entity_poly.entity_id
_entity_poly.type
_entity_poly.pdbx_seq_one_letter_code
_entity_poly.pdbx_strand_id
1 'polypeptide(L)'
;MKWRSVAATAAWVAVCTAAGGLGAWQLAGADATAGAGTGPRGRTLDDAAVRRALASATSSAGPSSGASPGSSTSADRRRTLRFVGGSATVECGADGTVYLVSWSPAGGYEIDGDDVVRGPGRVARLKVEPSDDDADDLEYRVRCGAGSSARAERVAESDD
;
A
#
# COMPACT_ATOMS: atom_id res chain seq x y z
N MET A 1 13.39 -18.73 42.08
CA MET A 1 13.53 -18.44 40.63
C MET A 1 12.47 -17.44 40.12
N LYS A 2 12.15 -16.34 40.84
CA LYS A 2 11.12 -15.35 40.44
C LYS A 2 11.68 -13.97 40.07
N TRP A 3 12.98 -13.77 40.26
CA TRP A 3 13.66 -12.47 40.06
C TRP A 3 14.06 -12.22 38.60
N ARG A 4 14.17 -13.26 37.78
CA ARG A 4 14.57 -13.18 36.37
C ARG A 4 13.42 -12.69 35.47
N SER A 5 12.18 -13.03 35.82
CA SER A 5 10.98 -12.62 35.08
C SER A 5 10.64 -11.13 35.25
N VAL A 6 10.96 -10.56 36.42
CA VAL A 6 10.74 -9.14 36.71
C VAL A 6 11.76 -8.26 35.97
N ALA A 7 13.02 -8.70 35.88
CA ALA A 7 14.04 -7.96 35.14
C ALA A 7 13.76 -7.92 33.63
N ALA A 8 13.24 -9.02 33.07
CA ALA A 8 12.90 -9.10 31.65
C ALA A 8 11.73 -8.20 31.24
N THR A 9 10.72 -8.06 32.10
CA THR A 9 9.58 -7.16 31.84
C THR A 9 9.97 -5.68 31.95
N ALA A 10 10.79 -5.31 32.93
CA ALA A 10 11.27 -3.93 33.07
C ALA A 10 12.15 -3.48 31.87
N ALA A 11 12.97 -4.39 31.33
CA ALA A 11 13.78 -4.10 30.15
C ALA A 11 12.95 -3.84 28.89
N TRP A 12 11.82 -4.54 28.72
CA TRP A 12 10.92 -4.32 27.58
C TRP A 12 10.16 -2.99 27.66
N VAL A 13 9.75 -2.55 28.85
CA VAL A 13 9.06 -1.25 29.03
C VAL A 13 9.99 -0.06 28.72
N ALA A 14 11.29 -0.19 29.00
CA ALA A 14 12.28 0.84 28.66
C ALA A 14 12.45 1.01 27.14
N VAL A 15 12.38 -0.06 26.35
CA VAL A 15 12.52 -0.02 24.89
C VAL A 15 11.30 0.64 24.23
N CYS A 16 10.09 0.41 24.72
CA CYS A 16 8.88 1.03 24.15
C CYS A 16 8.83 2.56 24.33
N THR A 17 9.54 3.12 25.31
CA THR A 17 9.47 4.56 25.61
C THR A 17 10.40 5.39 24.71
N ALA A 18 11.46 4.79 24.15
CA ALA A 18 12.40 5.49 23.27
C ALA A 18 11.87 5.69 21.83
N ALA A 19 10.84 4.94 21.41
CA ALA A 19 10.28 5.03 20.05
C ALA A 19 9.26 6.18 19.86
N GLY A 20 8.89 6.91 20.91
CA GLY A 20 7.95 8.04 20.82
C GLY A 20 8.58 9.40 20.49
N GLY A 21 9.92 9.50 20.46
CA GLY A 21 10.62 10.79 20.47
C GLY A 21 10.79 11.52 19.14
N LEU A 22 10.49 10.89 17.99
CA LEU A 22 10.76 11.49 16.67
C LEU A 22 9.52 12.09 15.98
N GLY A 23 8.32 11.98 16.56
CA GLY A 23 7.09 12.58 16.02
C GLY A 23 6.88 14.06 16.37
N ALA A 24 7.53 14.55 17.43
CA ALA A 24 7.28 15.91 17.94
C ALA A 24 7.97 17.02 17.14
N TRP A 25 9.08 16.73 16.45
CA TRP A 25 9.78 17.74 15.63
C TRP A 25 9.08 18.05 14.29
N GLN A 26 8.14 17.21 13.85
CA GLN A 26 7.32 17.49 12.66
C GLN A 26 6.18 18.50 12.95
N LEU A 27 5.76 18.65 14.21
CA LEU A 27 4.76 19.66 14.59
C LEU A 27 5.39 21.04 14.86
N ALA A 28 6.61 21.09 15.42
CA ALA A 28 7.31 22.36 15.65
C ALA A 28 7.91 22.99 14.37
N GLY A 29 8.19 22.18 13.33
CA GLY A 29 8.68 22.67 12.03
C GLY A 29 7.62 23.39 11.20
N ALA A 30 6.33 23.11 11.44
CA ALA A 30 5.21 23.75 10.75
C ALA A 30 5.03 25.21 11.20
N ASP A 31 5.34 25.54 12.45
CA ASP A 31 5.24 26.93 12.96
C ASP A 31 6.49 27.76 12.63
N ALA A 32 7.67 27.16 12.50
CA ALA A 32 8.90 27.89 12.19
C ALA A 32 9.07 28.23 10.69
N THR A 33 8.42 27.48 9.79
CA THR A 33 8.36 27.83 8.36
C THR A 33 7.22 28.78 8.00
N ALA A 34 6.32 29.06 8.94
CA ALA A 34 5.28 30.08 8.80
C ALA A 34 5.82 31.53 8.80
N GLY A 35 7.12 31.73 9.10
CA GLY A 35 7.74 33.06 9.17
C GLY A 35 8.40 33.57 7.88
N ALA A 36 8.60 32.74 6.85
CA ALA A 36 9.42 33.12 5.70
C ALA A 36 8.83 32.70 4.35
N GLY A 37 7.74 33.37 3.98
CA GLY A 37 7.39 33.63 2.59
C GLY A 37 6.71 32.50 1.80
N THR A 38 5.79 32.93 0.93
CA THR A 38 5.21 32.23 -0.23
C THR A 38 3.92 31.38 -0.03
N GLY A 39 2.77 32.06 -0.18
CA GLY A 39 1.58 31.50 -0.85
C GLY A 39 0.35 31.21 0.04
N PRO A 40 -0.88 31.55 -0.40
CA PRO A 40 -2.09 31.34 0.39
C PRO A 40 -2.55 29.87 0.30
N ARG A 41 -1.89 28.97 1.04
CA ARG A 41 -2.40 27.62 1.30
C ARG A 41 -2.64 27.49 2.80
N GLY A 42 -3.86 27.81 3.23
CA GLY A 42 -4.20 27.67 4.65
C GLY A 42 -5.45 28.40 5.14
N ARG A 43 -6.35 28.85 4.26
CA ARG A 43 -7.71 29.17 4.68
C ARG A 43 -8.63 28.04 4.29
N THR A 44 -9.40 27.55 5.26
CA THR A 44 -10.59 26.74 4.98
C THR A 44 -11.42 27.50 3.94
N LEU A 45 -11.54 26.92 2.75
CA LEU A 45 -12.30 27.53 1.67
C LEU A 45 -13.77 27.49 2.07
N ASP A 46 -14.40 28.66 2.17
CA ASP A 46 -15.85 28.75 2.31
C ASP A 46 -16.55 28.28 1.02
N ASP A 47 -17.83 27.95 1.14
CA ASP A 47 -18.63 27.34 0.06
C ASP A 47 -18.67 28.19 -1.22
N ALA A 48 -18.58 29.53 -1.09
CA ALA A 48 -18.53 30.43 -2.25
C ALA A 48 -17.16 30.39 -2.94
N ALA A 49 -16.08 30.16 -2.20
CA ALA A 49 -14.75 29.96 -2.74
C ALA A 49 -14.63 28.60 -3.45
N VAL A 50 -15.29 27.55 -2.95
CA VAL A 50 -15.39 26.25 -3.63
C VAL A 50 -16.14 26.37 -4.95
N ARG A 51 -17.30 27.05 -4.97
CA ARG A 51 -18.07 27.28 -6.21
C ARG A 51 -17.29 28.10 -7.22
N ARG A 52 -16.55 29.12 -6.77
CA ARG A 52 -15.67 29.91 -7.64
C ARG A 52 -14.52 29.07 -8.20
N ALA A 53 -13.91 28.21 -7.38
CA ALA A 53 -12.86 27.30 -7.85
C ALA A 53 -13.39 26.30 -8.89
N LEU A 54 -14.60 25.75 -8.69
CA LEU A 54 -15.24 24.82 -9.62
C LEU A 54 -15.62 25.50 -10.95
N ALA A 55 -16.14 26.72 -10.90
CA ALA A 55 -16.43 27.53 -12.08
C ALA A 55 -15.14 27.92 -12.83
N SER A 56 -14.08 28.30 -12.12
CA SER A 56 -12.77 28.60 -12.71
C SER A 56 -12.10 27.37 -13.32
N ALA A 57 -12.25 26.19 -12.71
CA ALA A 57 -11.76 24.92 -13.26
C ALA A 57 -12.48 24.54 -14.56
N THR A 58 -13.79 24.81 -14.64
CA THR A 58 -14.58 24.62 -15.86
C THR A 58 -14.15 25.59 -16.98
N SER A 59 -13.82 26.84 -16.63
CA SER A 59 -13.32 27.84 -17.58
C SER A 59 -11.85 27.65 -17.99
N SER A 60 -11.07 26.85 -17.24
CA SER A 60 -9.64 26.61 -17.50
C SER A 60 -9.39 25.39 -18.40
N ALA A 61 -10.44 24.78 -18.97
CA ALA A 61 -10.32 23.74 -20.00
C ALA A 61 -9.86 24.29 -21.38
N GLY A 62 -8.96 25.27 -21.38
CA GLY A 62 -8.16 25.65 -22.55
C GLY A 62 -6.85 24.86 -22.56
N PRO A 63 -6.33 24.45 -23.73
CA PRO A 63 -5.19 23.54 -23.81
C PRO A 63 -3.90 24.28 -23.41
N SER A 64 -3.53 24.21 -22.13
CA SER A 64 -2.22 24.63 -21.64
C SER A 64 -1.38 23.41 -21.33
N SER A 65 -0.41 23.15 -22.21
CA SER A 65 0.68 22.19 -22.06
C SER A 65 1.48 22.47 -20.79
N GLY A 66 1.12 21.81 -19.69
CA GLY A 66 1.89 21.77 -18.45
C GLY A 66 2.28 20.33 -18.15
N ALA A 67 3.53 19.98 -18.41
CA ALA A 67 4.07 18.65 -18.09
C ALA A 67 3.96 18.38 -16.58
N SER A 68 3.09 17.46 -16.21
CA SER A 68 3.09 16.84 -14.88
C SER A 68 4.20 15.78 -14.81
N PRO A 69 5.07 15.76 -13.78
CA PRO A 69 6.01 14.66 -13.62
C PRO A 69 5.26 13.42 -13.10
N GLY A 70 5.05 12.43 -13.98
CA GLY A 70 5.21 11.01 -13.62
C GLY A 70 4.04 10.18 -13.07
N SER A 71 2.82 10.69 -12.89
CA SER A 71 1.76 9.86 -12.27
C SER A 71 0.95 8.97 -13.23
N SER A 72 1.08 9.16 -14.55
CA SER A 72 0.31 8.39 -15.54
C SER A 72 0.84 6.99 -15.78
N THR A 73 2.12 6.73 -15.51
CA THR A 73 2.77 5.46 -15.88
C THR A 73 2.52 4.32 -14.88
N SER A 74 2.33 4.61 -13.59
CA SER A 74 2.05 3.56 -12.58
C SER A 74 0.59 3.10 -12.62
N ALA A 75 -0.36 3.98 -12.93
CA ALA A 75 -1.75 3.58 -13.10
C ALA A 75 -1.92 2.63 -14.30
N ASP A 76 -1.23 2.92 -15.41
CA ASP A 76 -1.26 2.05 -16.60
C ASP A 76 -0.62 0.67 -16.35
N ARG A 77 0.33 0.57 -15.41
CA ARG A 77 0.98 -0.71 -15.04
C ARG A 77 0.26 -1.49 -13.94
N ARG A 78 -0.74 -0.89 -13.30
CA ARG A 78 -1.48 -1.52 -12.20
C ARG A 78 -2.53 -2.48 -12.75
N ARG A 79 -2.57 -3.69 -12.23
CA ARG A 79 -3.51 -4.74 -12.63
C ARG A 79 -4.12 -5.38 -11.41
N THR A 80 -5.45 -5.50 -11.42
CA THR A 80 -6.18 -6.20 -10.37
C THR A 80 -6.61 -7.57 -10.89
N LEU A 81 -6.28 -8.60 -10.13
CA LEU A 81 -6.61 -10.00 -10.41
C LEU A 81 -7.48 -10.57 -9.30
N ARG A 82 -8.30 -11.55 -9.66
CA ARG A 82 -9.15 -12.32 -8.75
C ARG A 82 -8.71 -13.77 -8.73
N PHE A 83 -8.84 -14.41 -7.59
CA PHE A 83 -8.52 -15.82 -7.37
C PHE A 83 -9.45 -16.40 -6.31
N VAL A 84 -9.44 -17.72 -6.12
CA VAL A 84 -10.22 -18.34 -5.05
C VAL A 84 -9.63 -17.91 -3.72
N GLY A 85 -10.47 -17.30 -2.88
CA GLY A 85 -10.07 -16.77 -1.58
C GLY A 85 -9.68 -15.30 -1.57
N GLY A 86 -9.75 -14.58 -2.70
CA GLY A 86 -9.61 -13.12 -2.65
C GLY A 86 -9.31 -12.40 -3.96
N SER A 87 -8.68 -11.25 -3.82
CA SER A 87 -8.18 -10.44 -4.93
C SER A 87 -6.86 -9.79 -4.59
N ALA A 88 -6.09 -9.44 -5.61
CA ALA A 88 -4.85 -8.72 -5.44
C ALA A 88 -4.65 -7.69 -6.55
N THR A 89 -3.94 -6.63 -6.22
CA THR A 89 -3.49 -5.62 -7.15
C THR A 89 -1.98 -5.66 -7.24
N VAL A 90 -1.47 -5.79 -8.46
CA VAL A 90 -0.05 -5.79 -8.78
C VAL A 90 0.31 -4.60 -9.65
N GLU A 91 1.58 -4.25 -9.64
CA GLU A 91 2.20 -3.41 -10.64
C GLU A 91 3.13 -4.29 -11.50
N CYS A 92 2.94 -4.23 -12.81
CA CYS A 92 3.76 -4.96 -13.78
C CYS A 92 4.87 -4.06 -14.32
N GLY A 93 6.12 -4.50 -14.13
CA GLY A 93 7.29 -3.89 -14.74
C GLY A 93 7.40 -4.23 -16.23
N ALA A 94 8.01 -3.31 -16.99
CA ALA A 94 8.26 -3.53 -18.42
C ALA A 94 9.22 -4.71 -18.70
N ASP A 95 10.03 -5.09 -17.71
CA ASP A 95 10.97 -6.22 -17.76
C ASP A 95 10.34 -7.55 -17.32
N GLY A 96 9.02 -7.58 -17.10
CA GLY A 96 8.30 -8.75 -16.59
C GLY A 96 8.44 -8.95 -15.09
N THR A 97 8.93 -7.97 -14.33
CA THR A 97 8.77 -7.99 -12.87
C THR A 97 7.32 -7.75 -12.45
N VAL A 98 6.99 -8.28 -11.29
CA VAL A 98 5.74 -8.05 -10.59
C VAL A 98 6.04 -7.48 -9.20
N TYR A 99 5.26 -6.49 -8.79
CA TYR A 99 5.22 -5.99 -7.43
C TYR A 99 3.79 -6.06 -6.91
N LEU A 100 3.54 -6.78 -5.82
CA LEU A 100 2.23 -6.89 -5.20
C LEU A 100 1.97 -5.62 -4.36
N VAL A 101 1.02 -4.80 -4.80
CA VAL A 101 0.69 -3.51 -4.20
C VAL A 101 -0.28 -3.68 -3.04
N SER A 102 -1.32 -4.49 -3.23
CA SER A 102 -2.33 -4.78 -2.23
C SER A 102 -3.02 -6.12 -2.48
N TRP A 103 -3.65 -6.66 -1.44
CA TRP A 103 -4.48 -7.86 -1.49
C TRP A 103 -5.64 -7.71 -0.53
N SER A 104 -6.69 -8.51 -0.76
CA SER A 104 -7.86 -8.55 0.11
C SER A 104 -8.44 -9.97 0.09
N PRO A 105 -8.62 -10.60 1.27
CA PRO A 105 -9.27 -11.90 1.34
C PRO A 105 -10.76 -11.80 0.97
N ALA A 106 -11.30 -12.90 0.44
CA ALA A 106 -12.73 -13.10 0.33
C ALA A 106 -13.30 -13.52 1.70
N GLY A 107 -14.63 -13.47 1.88
CA GLY A 107 -15.25 -13.97 3.10
C GLY A 107 -14.99 -15.47 3.29
N GLY A 108 -14.68 -15.88 4.52
CA GLY A 108 -14.30 -17.27 4.85
C GLY A 108 -12.85 -17.62 4.51
N TYR A 109 -12.01 -16.62 4.24
CA TYR A 109 -10.58 -16.77 4.00
C TYR A 109 -9.78 -15.70 4.74
N GLU A 110 -8.52 -16.02 5.02
CA GLU A 110 -7.53 -15.14 5.62
C GLU A 110 -6.27 -15.09 4.74
N ILE A 111 -5.56 -13.95 4.80
CA ILE A 111 -4.28 -13.77 4.13
C ILE A 111 -3.36 -13.05 5.11
N ASP A 112 -2.40 -13.80 5.66
CA ASP A 112 -1.37 -13.24 6.53
C ASP A 112 -0.37 -12.41 5.74
N GLY A 113 -0.14 -11.17 6.20
CA GLY A 113 0.76 -10.25 5.50
C GLY A 113 2.23 -10.65 5.53
N ASP A 114 2.61 -11.51 6.48
CA ASP A 114 3.97 -12.05 6.64
C ASP A 114 4.26 -13.19 5.64
N ASP A 115 3.22 -13.91 5.18
CA ASP A 115 3.31 -14.97 4.18
C ASP A 115 3.25 -14.46 2.72
N VAL A 116 3.31 -13.13 2.56
CA VAL A 116 3.23 -12.49 1.26
C VAL A 116 4.60 -12.04 0.76
N VAL A 117 5.05 -12.65 -0.33
CA VAL A 117 6.24 -12.23 -1.07
C VAL A 117 5.83 -11.18 -2.11
N ARG A 118 6.00 -9.90 -1.78
CA ARG A 118 5.56 -8.78 -2.63
C ARG A 118 6.36 -8.59 -3.92
N GLY A 119 7.68 -8.83 -3.91
CA GLY A 119 8.60 -8.42 -4.99
C GLY A 119 9.30 -7.08 -4.71
N PRO A 120 9.95 -6.44 -5.70
CA PRO A 120 9.87 -6.76 -7.13
C PRO A 120 10.60 -8.06 -7.48
N GLY A 121 9.98 -8.91 -8.29
CA GLY A 121 10.55 -10.18 -8.74
C GLY A 121 9.82 -10.74 -9.96
N ARG A 122 10.24 -11.89 -10.49
CA ARG A 122 9.52 -12.56 -11.60
C ARG A 122 8.20 -13.19 -11.15
N VAL A 123 8.07 -13.43 -9.85
CA VAL A 123 6.89 -14.04 -9.23
C VAL A 123 6.67 -13.34 -7.89
N ALA A 124 5.43 -12.94 -7.62
CA ALA A 124 4.96 -12.60 -6.27
C ALA A 124 4.20 -13.81 -5.72
N ARG A 125 4.22 -14.02 -4.40
CA ARG A 125 3.52 -15.13 -3.74
C ARG A 125 2.61 -14.60 -2.66
N LEU A 126 1.47 -15.25 -2.49
CA LEU A 126 0.59 -15.06 -1.35
C LEU A 126 -0.04 -16.41 -1.02
N LYS A 127 -0.25 -16.65 0.27
CA LYS A 127 -0.97 -17.79 0.80
C LYS A 127 -2.38 -17.33 1.19
N VAL A 128 -3.37 -18.19 0.98
CA VAL A 128 -4.74 -17.94 1.41
C VAL A 128 -5.21 -19.10 2.23
N GLU A 129 -5.62 -18.83 3.44
CA GLU A 129 -6.03 -19.83 4.42
C GLU A 129 -7.55 -19.81 4.51
N PRO A 130 -8.26 -20.92 4.24
CA PRO A 130 -9.68 -21.01 4.52
C PRO A 130 -9.93 -20.85 6.03
N SER A 131 -11.06 -20.25 6.42
CA SER A 131 -11.46 -20.20 7.83
C SER A 131 -11.93 -21.55 8.38
N ASP A 132 -11.98 -22.58 7.53
CA ASP A 132 -12.27 -23.96 7.91
C ASP A 132 -10.94 -24.67 8.18
N ASP A 133 -10.71 -25.04 9.43
CA ASP A 133 -9.42 -25.63 9.88
C ASP A 133 -9.13 -27.00 9.24
N ASP A 134 -10.15 -27.67 8.68
CA ASP A 134 -9.99 -28.96 7.98
C ASP A 134 -9.64 -28.79 6.49
N ALA A 135 -9.60 -27.55 5.98
CA ALA A 135 -9.33 -27.27 4.57
C ALA A 135 -7.87 -26.86 4.33
N ASP A 136 -7.30 -27.33 3.22
CA ASP A 136 -5.92 -27.02 2.87
C ASP A 136 -5.72 -25.57 2.44
N ASP A 137 -4.54 -25.05 2.78
CA ASP A 137 -4.11 -23.73 2.37
C ASP A 137 -3.91 -23.61 0.86
N LEU A 138 -4.23 -22.43 0.32
CA LEU A 138 -4.13 -22.16 -1.10
C LEU A 138 -2.95 -21.22 -1.38
N GLU A 139 -1.83 -21.77 -1.84
CA GLU A 139 -0.71 -20.95 -2.32
C GLU A 139 -0.94 -20.45 -3.75
N TYR A 140 -0.72 -19.15 -3.97
CA TYR A 140 -0.75 -18.53 -5.30
C TYR A 140 0.59 -17.95 -5.72
N ARG A 141 0.93 -18.16 -6.98
CA ARG A 141 2.01 -17.48 -7.69
C ARG A 141 1.42 -16.48 -8.67
N VAL A 142 1.81 -15.22 -8.53
CA VAL A 142 1.36 -14.13 -9.40
C VAL A 142 2.48 -13.74 -10.35
N ARG A 143 2.18 -13.63 -11.64
CA ARG A 143 3.12 -13.25 -12.71
C ARG A 143 2.51 -12.21 -13.63
N CYS A 144 3.36 -11.35 -14.18
CA CYS A 144 3.01 -10.46 -15.27
C CYS A 144 3.31 -11.15 -16.61
N GLY A 145 2.35 -11.12 -17.53
CA GLY A 145 2.45 -11.65 -18.89
C GLY A 145 2.64 -10.54 -19.92
N ALA A 146 2.70 -10.91 -21.20
CA ALA A 146 2.78 -9.95 -22.30
C ALA A 146 1.54 -9.03 -22.32
N GLY A 147 1.71 -7.81 -22.82
CA GLY A 147 0.60 -6.88 -23.07
C GLY A 147 -0.13 -6.39 -21.82
N SER A 148 0.60 -6.23 -20.71
CA SER A 148 0.07 -5.77 -19.42
C SER A 148 -0.93 -6.73 -18.77
N SER A 149 -0.90 -8.01 -19.11
CA SER A 149 -1.69 -9.04 -18.40
C SER A 149 -1.02 -9.43 -17.08
N ALA A 150 -1.82 -9.79 -16.08
CA ALA A 150 -1.34 -10.39 -14.84
C ALA A 150 -2.18 -11.63 -14.52
N ARG A 151 -1.54 -12.69 -14.04
CA ARG A 151 -2.20 -13.97 -13.73
C ARG A 151 -1.78 -14.46 -12.36
N ALA A 152 -2.75 -14.86 -11.54
CA ALA A 152 -2.53 -15.72 -10.39
C ALA A 152 -2.75 -17.17 -10.80
N GLU A 153 -1.85 -18.04 -10.36
CA GLU A 153 -1.93 -19.48 -10.57
C GLU A 153 -1.78 -20.17 -9.22
N ARG A 154 -2.71 -21.07 -8.91
CA ARG A 154 -2.63 -21.90 -7.70
C ARG A 154 -1.46 -22.87 -7.88
N VAL A 155 -0.61 -22.96 -6.86
CA VAL A 155 0.43 -23.98 -6.79
C VAL A 155 -0.24 -25.27 -6.39
N ALA A 156 -0.11 -26.32 -7.21
CA ALA A 156 -0.50 -27.65 -6.77
C ALA A 156 0.44 -28.10 -5.67
N GLU A 157 -0.10 -28.58 -4.56
CA GLU A 157 0.69 -29.33 -3.59
C GLU A 157 1.28 -30.53 -4.31
N SER A 158 2.59 -30.70 -4.19
CA SER A 158 3.25 -31.88 -4.71
C SER A 158 3.16 -32.92 -3.58
N ASP A 159 2.37 -33.97 -3.79
CA ASP A 159 2.48 -35.21 -3.01
C ASP A 159 3.94 -35.68 -3.10
N ASP A 160 4.68 -35.62 -1.98
CA ASP A 160 6.00 -36.26 -1.82
C ASP A 160 5.84 -37.61 -1.12
#